data_AF-A0A7W1JYL9-F1
#
_entry.id   AF-A0A7W1JYL9-F1
#
_cell.length_a   1.000
_cell.length_b   1.000
_cell.length_c   1.000
_cell.angle_alpha   90.00
_cell.angle_beta   90.00
_cell.angle_gamma   90.00
#
_symmetry.space_group_name_H-M   'P 1'
#
loop_
_entity.id
_entity.type
_entity.pdbx_description
1 polymer ?
#
loop_
_entity_poly.entity_id
_entity_poly.type
_entity_poly.pdbx_seq_one_letter_code
_entity_poly.pdbx_strand_id
1 'polypeptide(L)'
;MAASKAHTIAFPVSGAIALGDLPTGVKVVLCEVCDADPNAVTVDALARLQLTARRQGCEVRLRRPSEELRQLLGFMGLAEVLPETPD
;
A
#
# COMPACT_ATOMS: atom_id res chain seq x y z
N MET A 1 20.53 -8.46 -5.27
CA MET A 1 20.24 -9.91 -5.09
C MET A 1 20.16 -10.19 -3.60
N ALA A 2 19.05 -10.78 -3.16
CA ALA A 2 18.59 -11.04 -1.77
C ALA A 2 18.18 -9.78 -0.97
N ALA A 3 17.04 -9.71 -0.28
CA ALA A 3 15.85 -10.55 -0.23
C ALA A 3 14.74 -9.70 0.44
N SER A 4 13.60 -9.46 -0.21
CA SER A 4 12.46 -8.87 0.49
C SER A 4 11.71 -9.99 1.21
N LYS A 5 11.85 -10.03 2.54
CA LYS A 5 11.13 -10.96 3.42
C LYS A 5 9.64 -10.62 3.37
N ALA A 6 8.84 -11.58 2.91
CA ALA A 6 7.39 -11.51 3.02
C ALA A 6 6.99 -11.37 4.49
N HIS A 7 6.27 -10.28 4.82
CA HIS A 7 5.67 -10.11 6.14
C HIS A 7 4.28 -10.77 6.11
N THR A 8 4.18 -11.95 6.73
CA THR A 8 2.91 -12.65 6.94
C THR A 8 2.13 -11.94 8.04
N ILE A 9 0.92 -11.49 7.73
CA ILE A 9 0.01 -10.91 8.73
C ILE A 9 -0.83 -12.07 9.32
N ALA A 10 -0.70 -12.32 10.63
CA ALA A 10 -1.51 -13.29 11.35
C ALA A 10 -2.80 -12.64 11.88
N PHE A 11 -3.93 -13.31 11.70
CA PHE A 11 -5.22 -12.93 12.30
C PHE A 11 -5.44 -13.65 13.63
N PRO A 12 -5.85 -12.98 14.71
CA PRO A 12 -6.53 -13.68 15.79
C PRO A 12 -7.97 -13.98 15.36
N VAL A 13 -8.29 -15.26 15.14
CA VAL A 13 -9.67 -15.74 15.21
C VAL A 13 -9.94 -16.07 16.68
N SER A 14 -10.56 -15.16 17.42
CA SER A 14 -11.23 -15.55 18.67
C SER A 14 -12.21 -14.51 19.20
N GLY A 15 -13.46 -14.94 19.35
CA GLY A 15 -14.48 -14.30 20.17
C GLY A 15 -15.68 -13.81 19.36
N ALA A 16 -16.81 -14.51 19.51
CA ALA A 16 -18.15 -14.21 19.00
C ALA A 16 -18.37 -12.79 18.43
N ILE A 17 -18.41 -12.69 17.10
CA ILE A 17 -18.74 -11.46 16.38
C ILE A 17 -20.24 -11.20 16.55
N ALA A 18 -20.60 -10.15 17.28
CA ALA A 18 -21.92 -9.57 17.13
C ALA A 18 -22.08 -9.10 15.67
N LEU A 19 -23.27 -9.18 15.10
CA LEU A 19 -23.56 -8.80 13.71
C LEU A 19 -23.17 -7.33 13.36
N GLY A 20 -22.80 -6.52 14.36
CA GLY A 20 -22.30 -5.14 14.23
C GLY A 20 -20.78 -4.95 14.22
N ASP A 21 -19.96 -6.00 14.35
CA ASP A 21 -18.48 -5.91 14.40
C ASP A 21 -17.78 -6.51 13.17
N LEU A 22 -18.50 -6.61 12.05
CA LEU A 22 -17.87 -6.92 10.77
C LEU A 22 -16.89 -5.77 10.44
N PRO A 23 -15.60 -6.04 10.14
CA PRO A 23 -14.71 -5.01 9.62
C PRO A 23 -15.25 -4.58 8.26
N THR A 24 -16.08 -3.54 8.28
CA THR A 24 -16.51 -2.79 7.10
C THR A 24 -15.39 -1.89 6.57
N GLY A 25 -14.18 -2.01 7.15
CA GLY A 25 -12.97 -1.31 6.75
C GLY A 25 -12.24 -2.02 5.61
N VAL A 26 -11.88 -1.24 4.59
CA VAL A 26 -10.95 -1.62 3.52
C VAL A 26 -9.67 -2.19 4.15
N LYS A 27 -9.21 -3.36 3.67
CA LYS A 27 -7.97 -3.97 4.18
C LYS A 27 -6.77 -3.15 3.71
N VAL A 28 -6.06 -2.50 4.63
CA VAL A 28 -4.90 -1.66 4.28
C VAL A 28 -3.62 -2.51 4.21
N VAL A 29 -2.85 -2.35 3.15
CA VAL A 29 -1.53 -2.95 2.92
C VAL A 29 -0.49 -1.84 2.91
N LEU A 30 0.49 -1.91 3.82
CA LEU A 30 1.59 -0.95 3.84
C LEU A 30 2.70 -1.42 2.89
N CYS A 31 3.13 -0.56 1.98
CA CYS A 31 4.18 -0.83 1.00
C CYS A 31 5.39 0.06 1.31
N GLU A 32 6.44 -0.54 1.85
CA GLU A 32 7.71 0.15 2.11
C GLU A 32 8.44 0.42 0.79
N VAL A 33 8.78 1.68 0.53
CA VAL A 33 9.38 2.14 -0.74
C VAL A 33 10.62 3.03 -0.52
N CYS A 34 11.26 2.91 0.65
CA CYS A 34 12.43 3.71 1.02
C CYS A 34 13.61 3.63 0.04
N ASP A 35 13.82 2.45 -0.57
CA ASP A 35 14.91 2.19 -1.52
C ASP A 35 14.41 2.04 -2.97
N ALA A 36 13.18 2.46 -3.25
CA ALA A 36 12.61 2.35 -4.58
C ALA A 36 13.17 3.45 -5.50
N ASP A 37 13.65 3.07 -6.68
CA ASP A 37 14.10 4.04 -7.68
C ASP A 37 12.93 4.95 -8.11
N PRO A 38 13.06 6.28 -8.05
CA PRO A 38 11.99 7.23 -8.36
C PRO A 38 11.85 7.41 -9.87
N ASN A 39 11.41 6.36 -10.56
CA ASN A 39 11.23 6.34 -12.01
C ASN A 39 9.81 5.91 -12.40
N ALA A 40 9.45 6.12 -13.67
CA ALA A 40 8.13 5.80 -14.18
C ALA A 40 7.80 4.29 -14.13
N VAL A 41 8.81 3.41 -14.15
CA VAL A 41 8.61 1.96 -14.05
C VAL A 41 8.16 1.58 -12.64
N THR A 42 8.80 2.14 -11.62
CA THR A 42 8.39 1.99 -10.22
C THR A 42 6.97 2.53 -10.00
N VAL A 43 6.66 3.71 -10.55
CA VAL A 43 5.32 4.30 -10.43
C VAL A 43 4.25 3.44 -11.11
N ASP A 44 4.49 2.93 -12.32
CA ASP A 44 3.57 2.00 -13.01
C ASP A 44 3.36 0.72 -12.18
N ALA A 45 4.43 0.15 -11.62
CA ALA A 45 4.34 -1.03 -10.76
C ALA A 45 3.49 -0.77 -9.51
N LEU A 46 3.68 0.37 -8.84
CA LEU A 46 2.89 0.77 -7.67
C LEU A 46 1.42 1.02 -8.03
N ALA A 47 1.15 1.70 -9.15
CA ALA A 47 -0.22 1.94 -9.61
C ALA A 47 -0.95 0.63 -9.94
N ARG A 48 -0.27 -0.32 -10.57
CA ARG A 48 -0.81 -1.67 -10.83
C ARG A 48 -1.04 -2.46 -9.55
N LEU A 49 -0.13 -2.36 -8.58
CA LEU A 49 -0.29 -2.98 -7.27
C LEU A 49 -1.55 -2.44 -6.56
N GLN A 50 -1.71 -1.12 -6.52
CA GLN A 50 -2.89 -0.46 -5.95
C GLN A 50 -4.18 -0.86 -6.66
N LEU A 51 -4.18 -0.90 -8.00
CA LEU A 51 -5.34 -1.34 -8.76
C LEU A 51 -5.73 -2.79 -8.43
N THR A 52 -4.73 -3.67 -8.28
CA THR A 52 -4.94 -5.07 -7.92
C THR A 52 -5.50 -5.19 -6.50
N ALA A 53 -4.94 -4.43 -5.56
CA ALA A 53 -5.42 -4.37 -4.18
C ALA A 53 -6.87 -3.87 -4.12
N ARG A 54 -7.21 -2.77 -4.81
CA ARG A 54 -8.58 -2.22 -4.83
C ARG A 54 -9.59 -3.20 -5.40
N ARG A 55 -9.22 -3.95 -6.45
CA ARG A 55 -10.06 -5.03 -7.00
C ARG A 55 -10.31 -6.16 -6.01
N GLN A 56 -9.46 -6.31 -5.00
CA GLN A 56 -9.58 -7.30 -3.93
C GLN A 56 -10.20 -6.73 -2.64
N GLY A 57 -10.65 -5.47 -2.64
CA GLY A 57 -11.18 -4.80 -1.45
C GLY A 57 -10.10 -4.35 -0.45
N CYS A 58 -8.87 -4.17 -0.94
CA CYS A 58 -7.72 -3.68 -0.18
C CYS A 58 -7.29 -2.29 -0.67
N GLU A 59 -6.54 -1.56 0.15
CA GLU A 59 -5.88 -0.30 -0.22
C GLU A 59 -4.39 -0.41 0.11
N VAL A 60 -3.54 -0.07 -0.85
CA VAL A 60 -2.10 0.06 -0.64
C VAL A 60 -1.81 1.48 -0.20
N ARG A 61 -1.02 1.61 0.87
CA ARG A 61 -0.45 2.88 1.30
C ARG A 61 1.06 2.82 1.29
N LEU A 62 1.68 3.83 0.69
CA LEU A 62 3.13 3.93 0.61
C LEU A 62 3.69 4.34 1.97
N ARG A 63 4.77 3.69 2.39
CA ARG A 63 5.49 4.01 3.61
C ARG A 63 6.91 4.43 3.26
N ARG A 64 7.30 5.57 3.84
CA ARG A 64 8.60 6.21 3.62
C ARG A 64 8.99 6.33 2.14
N PRO A 65 8.13 6.88 1.27
CA PRO A 65 8.56 7.25 -0.07
C PRO A 65 9.71 8.27 0.01
N SER A 66 10.70 8.13 -0.85
CA SER A 66 11.70 9.18 -1.05
C SER A 66 11.03 10.47 -1.54
N GLU A 67 11.67 11.60 -1.28
CA GLU A 67 11.12 12.90 -1.69
C GLU A 67 11.00 12.99 -3.22
N GLU A 68 11.96 12.44 -3.95
CA GLU A 68 11.94 12.36 -5.41
C GLU A 68 10.76 11.52 -5.91
N LEU A 69 10.44 10.41 -5.24
CA LEU A 69 9.28 9.58 -5.58
C LEU A 69 7.97 10.33 -5.30
N ARG A 70 7.86 11.04 -4.17
CA ARG A 70 6.69 11.86 -3.84
C ARG A 70 6.47 12.95 -4.88
N GLN A 71 7.52 13.65 -5.29
CA GLN A 71 7.48 14.66 -6.33
C GLN A 71 7.06 14.07 -7.68
N LEU A 72 7.60 12.90 -8.05
CA LEU A 72 7.23 12.22 -9.29
C LEU A 72 5.75 11.79 -9.26
N LEU A 73 5.27 11.25 -8.15
CA LEU A 73 3.86 10.90 -7.97
C LEU A 73 2.95 12.12 -8.10
N GLY A 74 3.32 13.24 -7.48
CA GLY A 74 2.60 14.51 -7.62
C GLY A 74 2.61 15.03 -9.05
N PHE A 75 3.77 15.02 -9.70
CA PHE A 75 3.96 15.42 -11.10
C PHE A 75 3.11 14.59 -12.07
N MET A 76 3.00 13.28 -11.82
CA MET A 76 2.17 12.36 -12.62
C MET A 76 0.68 12.40 -12.24
N GLY A 77 0.28 13.18 -11.23
CA GLY A 77 -1.10 13.26 -10.76
C GLY A 77 -1.57 12.00 -10.01
N LEU A 78 -0.65 11.23 -9.44
CA LEU A 78 -0.91 9.94 -8.79
C LEU A 78 -0.82 9.98 -7.26
N ALA A 79 -0.57 11.14 -6.65
CA ALA A 79 -0.48 11.29 -5.20
C ALA A 79 -1.74 10.78 -4.45
N GLU A 80 -2.94 11.07 -4.96
CA GLU A 80 -4.20 10.60 -4.37
C GLU A 80 -4.52 9.13 -4.70
N VAL A 81 -3.93 8.60 -5.79
CA VAL A 81 -4.12 7.20 -6.19
C VAL A 81 -3.27 6.29 -5.31
N LEU A 82 -2.06 6.74 -4.99
CA LEU A 82 -1.06 6.06 -4.17
C LEU A 82 -0.87 6.83 -2.86
N PRO A 83 -1.85 6.78 -1.94
CA PRO A 83 -1.79 7.52 -0.69
C PRO A 83 -0.59 7.07 0.14
N GLU A 84 0.11 8.03 0.74
CA GLU A 84 1.15 7.75 1.72
C GLU A 84 0.55 7.62 3.12
N THR A 85 1.13 6.73 3.92
CA THR A 85 0.86 6.67 5.35
C THR A 85 1.74 7.73 6.03
N PRO A 86 1.16 8.68 6.80
CA PRO A 86 1.96 9.57 7.64
C PRO A 86 2.73 8.72 8.67
N ASP A 87 4.04 8.96 8.77
CA ASP A 87 4.92 8.31 9.76
C ASP A 87 4.52 8.64 11.22
#